data_AF-A0A9Q8LCW4-F1
#
_entry.id   AF-A0A9Q8LCW4-F1
#
_cell.length_a   1.000
_cell.length_b   1.000
_cell.length_c   1.000
_cell.angle_alpha   90.00
_cell.angle_beta   90.00
_cell.angle_gamma   90.00
#
_symmetry.space_group_name_H-M   'P 1'
#
loop_
_entity.id
_entity.type
_entity.pdbx_description
1 polymer ?
#
loop_
_entity_poly.entity_id
_entity_poly.type
_entity_poly.pdbx_seq_one_letter_code
_entity_poly.pdbx_strand_id
1 'polypeptide(L)'
;MCSIEPSHKTSGFQHQHRRNHQPHITTMCQICSIKEAAAKERWPKPVEASKKDLIFLVDSIHTEYIQYNNVKRSTPNAPPPDALLDLCRMLSDQLDALEVDREAWWTSPEKRAMRQRLEADLDQKRLSALHKINNSCIESIEGLSAKLGGFVKWSLNMNGGVWELMNGHKVAGA
;
A
#
# COMPACT_ATOMS: atom_id res chain seq x y z
N MET A 1 -67.44 49.21 22.47
CA MET A 1 -66.15 48.46 22.52
C MET A 1 -66.20 47.43 21.42
N CYS A 2 -65.58 47.74 20.29
CA CYS A 2 -64.20 47.35 19.95
C CYS A 2 -64.21 45.94 19.35
N SER A 3 -64.17 45.77 18.02
CA SER A 3 -63.05 46.03 17.10
C SER A 3 -61.97 44.94 17.16
N ILE A 4 -61.38 44.71 15.98
CA ILE A 4 -60.02 44.20 15.71
C ILE A 4 -59.95 42.73 15.23
N GLU A 5 -59.87 42.54 13.91
CA GLU A 5 -58.93 41.56 13.33
C GLU A 5 -57.48 42.00 13.65
N PRO A 6 -56.52 41.07 13.77
CA PRO A 6 -55.69 40.85 12.59
C PRO A 6 -55.18 39.41 12.39
N SER A 7 -55.20 39.00 11.11
CA SER A 7 -54.09 38.43 10.35
C SER A 7 -52.82 38.04 11.12
N HIS A 8 -52.45 36.76 11.05
CA HIS A 8 -51.04 36.37 10.93
C HIS A 8 -50.88 35.23 9.91
N LYS A 9 -50.29 35.60 8.77
CA LYS A 9 -49.56 34.73 7.86
C LYS A 9 -48.35 34.12 8.58
N THR A 10 -48.02 32.88 8.25
CA THR A 10 -46.69 32.25 8.13
C THR A 10 -46.90 30.74 8.13
N SER A 11 -46.21 29.88 7.41
CA SER A 11 -45.33 29.94 6.25
C SER A 11 -45.21 28.48 5.81
N GLY A 12 -45.09 28.23 4.51
CA GLY A 12 -45.11 26.88 3.94
C GLY A 12 -44.10 25.93 4.60
N PHE A 13 -44.59 24.72 4.90
CA PHE A 13 -43.76 23.57 5.20
C PHE A 13 -42.91 23.25 3.96
N GLN A 14 -41.66 23.70 3.97
CA GLN A 14 -40.65 23.19 3.06
C GLN A 14 -40.36 21.74 3.45
N HIS A 15 -40.78 20.81 2.59
CA HIS A 15 -40.23 19.46 2.57
C HIS A 15 -38.72 19.56 2.29
N GLN A 16 -37.93 19.55 3.35
CA GLN A 16 -36.49 19.31 3.24
C GLN A 16 -36.30 17.84 2.87
N HIS A 17 -36.09 17.61 1.56
CA HIS A 17 -35.43 16.40 1.09
C HIS A 17 -34.05 16.33 1.76
N ARG A 18 -33.95 15.56 2.86
CA ARG A 18 -32.68 15.04 3.37
C ARG A 18 -32.10 14.15 2.28
N ARG A 19 -31.28 14.74 1.41
CA ARG A 19 -30.30 13.99 0.63
C ARG A 19 -29.32 13.39 1.63
N ASN A 20 -29.49 12.10 1.92
CA ASN A 20 -28.45 11.27 2.50
C ASN A 20 -27.29 11.24 1.48
N HIS A 21 -26.43 12.25 1.52
CA HIS A 21 -25.08 12.11 0.99
C HIS A 21 -24.32 11.21 1.96
N GLN A 22 -24.34 9.90 1.68
CA GLN A 22 -23.26 9.04 2.14
C GLN A 22 -21.96 9.59 1.55
N PRO A 23 -20.96 9.93 2.37
CA PRO A 23 -19.62 10.08 1.84
C PRO A 23 -19.19 8.70 1.36
N HIS A 24 -19.08 8.51 0.05
CA HIS A 24 -18.30 7.42 -0.51
C HIS A 24 -16.84 7.64 -0.12
N ILE A 25 -16.47 7.29 1.11
CA ILE A 25 -15.10 6.92 1.41
C ILE A 25 -14.98 5.52 0.84
N THR A 26 -14.60 5.42 -0.44
CA THR A 26 -13.95 4.23 -0.98
C THR A 26 -12.70 4.03 -0.12
N THR A 27 -12.85 3.28 0.97
CA THR A 27 -11.73 2.89 1.82
C THR A 27 -10.88 1.98 0.95
N MET A 28 -9.82 2.55 0.39
CA MET A 28 -8.92 1.82 -0.48
C MET A 28 -8.44 0.58 0.27
N CYS A 29 -8.52 -0.58 -0.40
CA CYS A 29 -8.04 -1.82 0.16
C CYS A 29 -6.59 -1.66 0.62
N GLN A 30 -6.28 -2.09 1.85
CA GLN A 30 -4.96 -1.88 2.46
C GLN A 30 -3.82 -2.42 1.57
N ILE A 31 -4.00 -3.57 0.92
CA ILE A 31 -3.00 -4.11 -0.01
C ILE A 31 -2.84 -3.25 -1.28
N CYS A 32 -3.92 -2.67 -1.81
CA CYS A 32 -3.86 -1.83 -3.01
C CYS A 32 -3.05 -0.55 -2.80
N SER A 33 -2.90 -0.10 -1.54
CA SER A 33 -2.03 1.04 -1.22
C SER A 33 -0.55 0.81 -1.58
N ILE A 34 -0.11 -0.45 -1.74
CA ILE A 34 1.22 -0.82 -2.21
C ILE A 34 1.42 -0.36 -3.67
N LYS A 35 0.43 -0.56 -4.54
CA LYS A 35 0.50 -0.11 -5.95
C LYS A 35 0.65 1.39 -6.06
N GLU A 36 -0.17 2.11 -5.30
CA GLU A 36 -0.13 3.58 -5.32
C GLU A 36 1.21 4.11 -4.82
N ALA A 37 1.79 3.48 -3.80
CA ALA A 37 3.09 3.86 -3.28
C ALA A 37 4.20 3.56 -4.31
N ALA A 38 4.17 2.39 -4.96
CA ALA A 38 5.14 2.02 -5.98
C ALA A 38 5.06 2.92 -7.24
N ALA A 39 3.88 3.43 -7.57
CA ALA A 39 3.68 4.30 -8.74
C ALA A 39 4.20 5.74 -8.55
N LYS A 40 4.28 6.24 -7.31
CA LYS A 40 4.64 7.64 -7.02
C LYS A 40 6.13 7.92 -7.11
N GLU A 41 6.96 6.95 -6.76
CA GLU A 41 8.41 7.12 -6.64
C GLU A 41 9.15 6.70 -7.91
N ARG A 42 10.21 7.44 -8.26
CA ARG A 42 11.10 7.08 -9.37
C ARG A 42 12.20 6.18 -8.85
N TRP A 43 12.24 4.92 -9.29
CA TRP A 43 13.28 3.99 -8.88
C TRP A 43 14.43 3.94 -9.91
N PRO A 44 15.58 3.38 -9.52
CA PRO A 44 16.61 2.98 -10.47
C PRO A 44 16.05 2.03 -11.53
N LYS A 45 16.53 2.14 -12.78
CA LYS A 45 16.06 1.30 -13.89
C LYS A 45 15.99 -0.21 -13.59
N PRO A 46 16.99 -0.83 -12.92
CA PRO A 46 16.91 -2.26 -12.60
C PRO A 46 15.71 -2.60 -11.72
N VAL A 47 15.41 -1.76 -10.73
CA VAL A 47 14.31 -1.94 -9.77
C VAL A 47 12.96 -1.59 -10.41
N GLU A 48 12.94 -0.60 -11.30
CA GLU A 48 11.73 -0.14 -12.00
C GLU A 48 11.10 -1.24 -12.87
N ALA A 49 11.91 -2.15 -13.42
CA ALA A 49 11.44 -3.27 -14.24
C ALA A 49 10.47 -4.18 -13.49
N SER A 50 10.68 -4.34 -12.18
CA SER A 50 9.92 -5.22 -11.29
C SER A 50 8.55 -4.64 -10.89
N LYS A 51 8.28 -3.35 -11.17
CA LYS A 51 7.00 -2.70 -10.80
C LYS A 51 5.79 -3.37 -11.42
N LYS A 52 5.91 -3.84 -12.67
CA LYS A 52 4.80 -4.50 -13.36
C LYS A 52 4.38 -5.78 -12.63
N ASP A 53 5.37 -6.58 -12.25
CA ASP A 53 5.14 -7.84 -11.56
C ASP A 53 4.60 -7.61 -10.15
N LEU A 54 5.13 -6.59 -9.45
CA LEU A 54 4.62 -6.15 -8.14
C LEU A 54 3.14 -5.75 -8.21
N ILE A 55 2.77 -4.96 -9.22
CA ILE A 55 1.38 -4.53 -9.44
C ILE A 55 0.50 -5.74 -9.69
N PHE A 56 0.91 -6.65 -10.58
CA PHE A 56 0.17 -7.87 -10.88
C PHE A 56 -0.06 -8.70 -9.62
N LEU A 57 0.97 -8.91 -8.81
CA LEU A 57 0.88 -9.69 -7.59
C LEU A 57 -0.09 -9.06 -6.57
N VAL A 58 -0.06 -7.73 -6.43
CA VAL A 58 -1.02 -7.03 -5.57
C VAL A 58 -2.46 -7.12 -6.12
N ASP A 59 -2.67 -7.19 -7.43
CA ASP A 59 -4.00 -7.45 -8.02
C ASP A 59 -4.48 -8.86 -7.65
N SER A 60 -3.62 -9.87 -7.79
CA SER A 60 -3.94 -11.24 -7.41
C SER A 60 -4.29 -11.36 -5.92
N ILE A 61 -3.48 -10.75 -5.02
CA ILE A 61 -3.76 -10.73 -3.58
C ILE A 61 -5.10 -10.03 -3.30
N HIS A 62 -5.38 -8.91 -3.97
CA HIS A 62 -6.66 -8.22 -3.81
C HIS A 62 -7.83 -9.13 -4.18
N THR A 63 -7.79 -9.78 -5.34
CA THR A 63 -8.84 -10.69 -5.78
C THR A 63 -9.08 -11.82 -4.78
N GLU A 64 -8.03 -12.50 -4.33
CA GLU A 64 -8.14 -13.58 -3.34
C GLU A 64 -8.65 -13.08 -1.99
N TYR A 65 -8.20 -11.90 -1.55
CA TYR A 65 -8.64 -11.29 -0.30
C TYR A 65 -10.13 -10.92 -0.33
N ILE A 66 -10.65 -10.42 -1.45
CA ILE A 66 -12.09 -10.14 -1.60
C ILE A 66 -12.91 -11.43 -1.53
N GLN A 67 -12.45 -12.50 -2.17
CA GLN A 67 -13.10 -13.81 -2.08
C GLN A 67 -13.13 -14.32 -0.64
N TYR A 68 -11.99 -14.30 0.04
CA TYR A 68 -11.88 -14.66 1.45
C TYR A 68 -12.80 -13.82 2.35
N ASN A 69 -12.85 -12.51 2.14
CA ASN A 69 -13.75 -11.63 2.90
C ASN A 69 -15.23 -11.96 2.71
N ASN A 70 -15.64 -12.38 1.51
CA ASN A 70 -17.01 -12.81 1.26
C ASN A 70 -17.32 -14.11 2.02
N VAL A 71 -16.40 -15.07 2.04
CA VAL A 71 -16.52 -16.29 2.85
C VAL A 71 -16.61 -15.95 4.34
N LYS A 72 -15.76 -15.04 4.82
CA LYS A 72 -15.72 -14.63 6.23
C LYS A 72 -17.04 -14.02 6.73
N ARG A 73 -17.83 -13.40 5.85
CA ARG A 73 -19.18 -12.90 6.20
C ARG A 73 -20.14 -14.02 6.57
N SER A 74 -20.00 -15.19 5.92
CA SER A 74 -20.81 -16.38 6.21
C SER A 74 -20.17 -17.26 7.29
N THR A 75 -18.84 -17.25 7.38
CA THR A 75 -18.07 -18.06 8.32
C THR A 75 -17.00 -17.20 9.01
N PRO A 76 -17.34 -16.51 10.11
CA PRO A 76 -16.46 -15.49 10.73
C PRO A 76 -15.08 -15.99 11.16
N ASN A 77 -14.98 -17.28 11.49
CA ASN A 77 -13.76 -17.94 11.95
C ASN A 77 -13.06 -18.74 10.84
N ALA A 78 -13.45 -18.56 9.57
CA ALA A 78 -12.73 -19.17 8.46
C ALA A 78 -11.28 -18.67 8.45
N PRO A 79 -10.28 -19.57 8.42
CA PRO A 79 -8.89 -19.16 8.29
C PRO A 79 -8.64 -18.57 6.88
N PRO A 80 -7.62 -17.70 6.73
CA PRO A 80 -7.16 -17.28 5.42
C PRO A 80 -6.78 -18.50 4.56
N PRO A 81 -7.16 -18.54 3.27
CA PRO A 81 -6.79 -19.65 2.39
C PRO A 81 -5.30 -19.65 2.09
N ASP A 82 -4.69 -20.83 1.94
CA ASP A 82 -3.26 -20.98 1.67
C ASP A 82 -2.82 -20.23 0.41
N ALA A 83 -3.64 -20.22 -0.64
CA ALA A 83 -3.35 -19.47 -1.86
C ALA A 83 -3.16 -17.96 -1.61
N LEU A 84 -3.95 -17.36 -0.73
CA LEU A 84 -3.78 -15.95 -0.34
C LEU A 84 -2.49 -15.75 0.45
N LEU A 85 -2.16 -16.68 1.35
CA LEU A 85 -0.93 -16.63 2.14
C LEU A 85 0.30 -16.78 1.24
N ASP A 86 0.29 -17.69 0.27
CA ASP A 86 1.38 -17.91 -0.68
C ASP A 86 1.61 -16.68 -1.57
N LEU A 87 0.55 -16.02 -2.03
CA LEU A 87 0.70 -14.75 -2.75
C LEU A 87 1.32 -13.65 -1.87
N CYS A 88 0.95 -13.59 -0.58
CA CYS A 88 1.57 -12.65 0.36
C CYS A 88 3.05 -12.96 0.62
N ARG A 89 3.43 -14.25 0.69
CA ARG A 89 4.83 -14.69 0.83
C ARG A 89 5.63 -14.31 -0.41
N MET A 90 5.10 -14.62 -1.59
CA MET A 90 5.71 -14.22 -2.87
C MET A 90 5.92 -12.71 -2.95
N LEU A 91 4.98 -11.92 -2.42
CA LEU A 91 5.12 -10.47 -2.38
C LEU A 91 6.23 -10.04 -1.41
N SER A 92 6.34 -10.69 -0.26
CA SER A 92 7.45 -10.47 0.68
C SER A 92 8.80 -10.74 0.01
N ASP A 93 8.95 -11.91 -0.62
CA ASP A 93 10.18 -12.31 -1.30
C ASP A 93 10.53 -11.35 -2.45
N GLN A 94 9.52 -10.89 -3.19
CA GLN A 94 9.72 -9.90 -4.25
C GLN A 94 10.21 -8.56 -3.70
N LEU A 95 9.69 -8.09 -2.56
CA LEU A 95 10.15 -6.86 -1.92
C LEU A 95 11.61 -6.99 -1.45
N ASP A 96 12.00 -8.15 -0.90
CA ASP A 96 13.39 -8.42 -0.53
C ASP A 96 14.31 -8.44 -1.77
N ALA A 97 13.85 -9.01 -2.88
CA ALA A 97 14.59 -8.99 -4.15
C ALA A 97 14.79 -7.57 -4.69
N LEU A 98 13.82 -6.66 -4.53
CA LEU A 98 14.00 -5.24 -4.92
C LEU A 98 15.15 -4.57 -4.16
N GLU A 99 15.31 -4.91 -2.87
CA GLU A 99 16.38 -4.36 -2.05
C GLU A 99 17.75 -4.89 -2.49
N VAL A 100 17.82 -6.18 -2.84
CA VAL A 100 19.03 -6.78 -3.42
C VAL A 100 19.40 -6.12 -4.76
N ASP A 101 18.42 -5.92 -5.65
CA ASP A 101 18.64 -5.28 -6.95
C ASP A 101 19.07 -3.81 -6.81
N ARG A 102 18.47 -3.09 -5.85
CA ARG A 102 18.86 -1.71 -5.52
C ARG A 102 20.30 -1.66 -5.02
N GLU A 103 20.68 -2.55 -4.10
CA GLU A 103 22.04 -2.58 -3.56
C GLU A 103 23.07 -2.96 -4.62
N ALA A 104 22.77 -3.95 -5.46
CA ALA A 104 23.61 -4.34 -6.59
C ALA A 104 23.80 -3.17 -7.57
N TRP A 105 22.74 -2.41 -7.86
CA TRP A 105 22.83 -1.20 -8.67
C TRP A 105 23.74 -0.15 -8.03
N TRP A 106 23.55 0.15 -6.74
CA TRP A 106 24.26 1.21 -6.03
C TRP A 106 25.76 0.91 -5.87
N THR A 107 26.09 -0.35 -5.60
CA THR A 107 27.46 -0.82 -5.35
C THR A 107 28.21 -1.23 -6.62
N SER A 108 27.53 -1.28 -7.76
CA SER A 108 28.12 -1.65 -9.06
C SER A 108 29.38 -0.83 -9.40
N PRO A 109 30.37 -1.43 -10.07
CA PRO A 109 31.56 -0.71 -10.53
C PRO A 109 31.24 0.51 -11.38
N GLU A 110 30.22 0.42 -12.25
CA GLU A 110 29.77 1.52 -13.09
C GLU A 110 29.25 2.71 -12.25
N LYS A 111 28.39 2.45 -11.26
CA LYS A 111 27.88 3.52 -10.39
C LYS A 111 28.94 4.10 -9.48
N ARG A 112 29.87 3.29 -8.98
CA ARG A 112 31.02 3.77 -8.23
C ARG A 112 31.90 4.69 -9.06
N ALA A 113 32.25 4.28 -10.29
CA ALA A 113 33.04 5.10 -11.20
C ALA A 113 32.32 6.40 -11.59
N MET A 114 30.99 6.36 -11.78
CA MET A 114 30.18 7.55 -12.02
C MET A 114 30.25 8.54 -10.85
N ARG A 115 30.11 8.07 -9.60
CA ARG A 115 30.24 8.93 -8.41
C ARG A 115 31.63 9.56 -8.32
N GLN A 116 32.68 8.77 -8.49
CA GLN A 116 34.07 9.27 -8.50
C GLN A 116 34.31 10.35 -9.55
N ARG A 117 33.75 10.19 -10.76
CA ARG A 117 33.83 11.22 -11.81
C ARG A 117 33.09 12.50 -11.43
N LEU A 118 31.86 12.38 -10.91
CA LEU A 118 31.08 13.55 -10.48
C LEU A 118 31.77 14.30 -9.33
N GLU A 119 32.43 13.59 -8.43
CA GLU A 119 33.26 14.17 -7.36
C GLU A 119 34.47 14.91 -7.93
N ALA A 120 35.19 14.30 -8.87
CA ALA A 120 36.35 14.92 -9.54
C ALA A 120 35.96 16.17 -10.36
N ASP A 121 34.81 16.13 -11.02
CA ASP A 121 34.25 17.24 -11.81
C ASP A 121 33.62 18.34 -10.93
N LEU A 122 33.59 18.16 -9.60
CA LEU A 122 32.90 19.03 -8.62
C LEU A 122 31.40 19.24 -8.92
N ASP A 123 30.76 18.29 -9.61
CA ASP A 123 29.33 18.35 -9.95
C ASP A 123 28.44 17.85 -8.79
N GLN A 124 28.40 18.66 -7.72
CA GLN A 124 27.64 18.36 -6.50
C GLN A 124 26.13 18.23 -6.74
N LYS A 125 25.60 18.92 -7.75
CA LYS A 125 24.18 18.88 -8.07
C LYS A 125 23.77 17.49 -8.57
N ARG A 126 24.53 16.91 -9.51
CA ARG A 126 24.23 15.58 -10.04
C ARG A 126 24.53 14.49 -9.02
N LEU A 127 25.59 14.64 -8.25
CA LEU A 127 25.91 13.71 -7.17
C LEU A 127 24.78 13.66 -6.14
N SER A 128 24.32 14.81 -5.65
CA SER A 128 23.20 14.91 -4.70
C SER A 128 21.91 14.32 -5.27
N ALA A 129 21.60 14.58 -6.56
CA ALA A 129 20.44 14.00 -7.21
C ALA A 129 20.51 12.46 -7.28
N LEU A 130 21.71 11.90 -7.49
CA LEU A 130 21.94 10.46 -7.52
C LEU A 130 21.73 9.83 -6.13
N HIS A 131 22.25 10.44 -5.07
CA HIS A 131 22.00 10.01 -3.69
C HIS A 131 20.51 10.08 -3.32
N LYS A 132 19.82 11.15 -3.74
CA LYS A 132 18.38 11.30 -3.52
C LYS A 132 17.58 10.15 -4.13
N ILE A 133 17.92 9.71 -5.35
CA ILE A 133 17.26 8.56 -6.00
C ILE A 133 17.47 7.28 -5.19
N ASN A 134 18.69 7.02 -4.71
CA ASN A 134 18.97 5.84 -3.90
C ASN A 134 18.16 5.85 -2.59
N ASN A 135 18.18 6.96 -1.86
CA ASN A 135 17.51 7.07 -0.56
C ASN A 135 15.98 6.98 -0.70
N SER A 136 15.40 7.65 -1.71
CA SER A 136 13.97 7.52 -2.02
C SER A 136 13.59 6.08 -2.37
N CYS A 137 14.46 5.34 -3.08
CA CYS A 137 14.22 3.93 -3.36
C CYS A 137 14.21 3.07 -2.09
N ILE A 138 15.15 3.29 -1.15
CA ILE A 138 15.20 2.60 0.15
C ILE A 138 13.90 2.86 0.92
N GLU A 139 13.56 4.14 1.13
CA GLU A 139 12.35 4.56 1.85
C GLU A 139 11.08 3.99 1.20
N SER A 140 11.06 3.90 -0.13
CA SER A 140 9.94 3.33 -0.87
C SER A 140 9.80 1.83 -0.57
N ILE A 141 10.86 1.03 -0.71
CA ILE A 141 10.84 -0.42 -0.46
C ILE A 141 10.47 -0.73 1.00
N GLU A 142 11.03 -0.01 1.96
CA GLU A 142 10.66 -0.11 3.38
C GLU A 142 9.18 0.22 3.58
N GLY A 143 8.68 1.27 2.93
CA GLY A 143 7.28 1.66 2.96
C GLY A 143 6.34 0.61 2.37
N LEU A 144 6.74 -0.08 1.30
CA LEU A 144 5.96 -1.20 0.73
C LEU A 144 5.92 -2.40 1.69
N SER A 145 7.06 -2.73 2.29
CA SER A 145 7.18 -3.83 3.26
C SER A 145 6.35 -3.58 4.51
N ALA A 146 6.35 -2.35 5.02
CA ALA A 146 5.50 -1.94 6.14
C ALA A 146 4.00 -2.04 5.81
N LYS A 147 3.60 -1.74 4.57
CA LYS A 147 2.20 -1.88 4.11
C LYS A 147 1.78 -3.34 4.03
N LEU A 148 2.65 -4.22 3.52
CA LEU A 148 2.41 -5.66 3.54
C LEU A 148 2.25 -6.16 4.98
N GLY A 149 3.16 -5.79 5.87
CA GLY A 149 3.07 -6.16 7.28
C GLY A 149 1.80 -5.66 7.97
N GLY A 150 1.37 -4.44 7.66
CA GLY A 150 0.10 -3.89 8.12
C GLY A 150 -1.11 -4.67 7.60
N PHE A 151 -1.12 -5.04 6.32
CA PHE A 151 -2.17 -5.87 5.74
C PHE A 151 -2.22 -7.26 6.40
N VAL A 152 -1.10 -7.95 6.49
CA VAL A 152 -1.01 -9.28 7.12
C VAL A 152 -1.50 -9.25 8.57
N LYS A 153 -1.07 -8.25 9.34
CA LYS A 153 -1.49 -8.12 10.74
C LYS A 153 -2.97 -7.79 10.90
N TRP A 154 -3.44 -6.75 10.21
CA TRP A 154 -4.76 -6.17 10.49
C TRP A 154 -5.88 -6.72 9.61
N SER A 155 -5.58 -7.15 8.39
CA SER A 155 -6.57 -7.75 7.47
C SER A 155 -6.62 -9.27 7.58
N LEU A 156 -5.48 -9.95 7.81
CA LEU A 156 -5.42 -11.41 7.93
C LEU A 156 -5.36 -11.91 9.37
N ASN A 157 -5.31 -11.02 10.37
CA ASN A 157 -5.26 -11.34 11.79
C ASN A 157 -4.04 -12.17 12.22
N MET A 158 -2.93 -12.03 11.50
CA MET A 158 -1.65 -12.68 11.82
C MET A 158 -0.86 -11.75 12.74
N ASN A 159 -0.97 -11.95 14.05
CA ASN A 159 -0.44 -11.04 15.08
C ASN A 159 1.09 -10.85 14.99
N GLY A 160 1.82 -11.87 14.55
CA GLY A 160 3.26 -11.82 14.27
C GLY A 160 3.61 -11.17 12.92
N GLY A 161 2.63 -10.68 12.17
CA GLY A 161 2.82 -10.00 10.89
C GLY A 161 3.50 -10.89 9.85
N VAL A 162 4.44 -10.31 9.09
CA VAL A 162 5.20 -11.03 8.06
C VAL A 162 6.01 -12.19 8.66
N TRP A 163 6.50 -12.08 9.90
CA TRP A 163 7.22 -13.18 10.53
C TRP A 163 6.35 -14.43 10.69
N GLU A 164 5.11 -14.25 11.15
CA GLU A 164 4.13 -15.34 11.27
C GLU A 164 3.77 -15.89 9.88
N LEU A 165 3.61 -15.03 8.88
CA LEU A 165 3.35 -15.42 7.50
C LEU A 165 4.42 -16.38 6.95
N MET A 166 5.69 -16.06 7.20
CA MET A 166 6.84 -16.88 6.75
C MET A 166 7.07 -18.12 7.63
N ASN A 167 6.60 -18.09 8.88
CA ASN A 167 6.85 -19.15 9.87
C ASN A 167 5.57 -19.84 10.36
N GLY A 168 4.51 -19.91 9.54
CA GLY A 168 3.21 -20.46 9.96
C GLY A 168 3.29 -21.87 10.58
N HIS A 169 4.21 -22.71 10.12
CA HIS A 169 4.48 -24.03 10.68
C HIS A 169 5.00 -24.01 12.13
N LYS A 170 5.64 -22.92 12.57
CA LYS A 170 6.14 -22.75 13.94
C LYS A 170 5.07 -22.24 14.90
N VAL A 171 4.02 -21.60 14.37
CA VAL A 171 2.93 -21.02 15.15
C VAL A 171 1.80 -22.02 15.36
N ALA A 172 1.56 -22.93 14.41
CA ALA A 172 0.58 -24.01 14.53
C ALA A 172 0.98 -25.15 15.51
N GLY A 173 2.18 -25.08 16.09
CA GLY A 173 2.73 -26.09 17.02
C GLY A 173 2.70 -25.69 18.50
N ALA A 174 1.95 -24.65 18.88
CA ALA A 174 1.80 -24.18 20.27
C ALA A 174 0.40 -24.44 20.83
#